data_AF-A0A179H136-F1
#
_entry.id   AF-A0A179H136-F1
#
_cell.length_a   1.000
_cell.length_b   1.000
_cell.length_c   1.000
_cell.angle_alpha   90.00
_cell.angle_beta   90.00
_cell.angle_gamma   90.00
#
_symmetry.space_group_name_H-M   'P 1'
#
loop_
_entity.id
_entity.type
_entity.pdbx_description
1 polymer ?
#
loop_
_entity_poly.entity_id
_entity_poly.type
_entity_poly.pdbx_seq_one_letter_code
_entity_poly.pdbx_strand_id
1 'polypeptide(L)'
;MPLLDLANELLAAVARFLDADGDIDSLVRCNRRLYHLLVADLYRHNAQHHEGSALRWAARHGRRETLERAIDTGVRLADFVLLPLAAEGGYLEMARLLLEQGGADVAVSDEGDWLPLGAAARQGHREVVELLMDAGADLETGYLGWTPLNVAANSGHVDVVRYLLDKGADMEHRSESGWTPLKSAACNGHTATVTLLLQRGADVRAAADRGWTALHSAANSGHGDIVQLLIDHGADPALPTMDGWTPLTLAADKGKTDAVRALLCKGADISLACGNGWTPLTLASDSGHVDIVKLLLEHGANVMSPCNHGWTPLSLAAGADRATVVKLLLEHGANIAATNDAGWSALLTAADRGHRDVVEALLAHGADVQAHTHSGWTALHAVAENGDLELAKLLLQAGANPMTGNRSGWTPFHIAAHNNRADLVQFFMGHPGTNFVQKDNNGRTAAFHAAMRNSVDVLDVMLSRDMNKSEVVDVEDDYGTAAIVAATRNGHAAVVRRLITVSNYDMASTDIFGRDLLYWAERSGNVDLLAIVKEHAAQKGYDSELPSETAGNPVRWVDDSCWCEVCTRCTVLGTTSWECPDCDEGCFLICAECYEFGKRCRDTTHDLVPHLCNRIE
;
A
#
# COMPACT_ATOMS: atom_id res chain seq x y z
N MET A 1 29.25 28.99 -50.63
CA MET A 1 28.92 27.56 -50.41
C MET A 1 29.64 27.12 -49.15
N PRO A 2 28.93 26.66 -48.10
CA PRO A 2 29.55 25.94 -46.99
C PRO A 2 30.36 24.75 -47.54
N LEU A 3 31.48 24.41 -46.92
CA LEU A 3 32.32 23.27 -47.31
C LEU A 3 31.55 21.94 -47.39
N LEU A 4 30.45 21.84 -46.65
CA LEU A 4 29.53 20.70 -46.58
C LEU A 4 28.76 20.45 -47.90
N ASP A 5 28.32 21.52 -48.56
CA ASP A 5 27.60 21.43 -49.83
C ASP A 5 28.56 21.08 -50.97
N LEU A 6 29.81 21.55 -50.89
CA LEU A 6 30.86 21.23 -51.85
C LEU A 6 31.31 19.76 -51.75
N ALA A 7 31.41 19.22 -50.53
CA ALA A 7 31.74 17.81 -50.30
C ALA A 7 30.62 16.87 -50.77
N ASN A 8 29.35 17.22 -50.49
CA ASN A 8 28.19 16.46 -50.96
C ASN A 8 28.01 16.54 -52.48
N GLU A 9 28.25 17.69 -53.10
CA GLU A 9 28.24 17.81 -54.56
C GLU A 9 29.39 17.04 -55.22
N LEU A 10 30.59 17.03 -54.62
CA LEU A 10 31.73 16.23 -55.09
C LEU A 10 31.46 14.73 -54.95
N LEU A 11 30.91 14.29 -53.82
CA LEU A 11 30.48 12.91 -53.59
C LEU A 11 29.39 12.48 -54.58
N ALA A 12 28.37 13.31 -54.80
CA ALA A 12 27.31 13.05 -55.76
C ALA A 12 27.79 13.11 -57.21
N ALA A 13 28.83 13.89 -57.53
CA ALA A 13 29.44 13.94 -58.86
C ALA A 13 30.34 12.73 -59.12
N VAL A 14 31.12 12.30 -58.12
CA VAL A 14 31.95 11.09 -58.18
C VAL A 14 31.08 9.83 -58.24
N ALA A 15 30.01 9.75 -57.44
CA ALA A 15 29.06 8.64 -57.48
C ALA A 15 28.25 8.54 -58.79
N ARG A 16 28.02 9.68 -59.48
CA ARG A 16 27.38 9.70 -60.80
C ARG A 16 28.30 9.22 -61.94
N PHE A 17 29.60 9.09 -61.69
CA PHE A 17 30.61 8.69 -62.67
C PHE A 17 31.12 7.25 -62.49
N LEU A 18 30.69 6.55 -61.43
CA LEU A 18 31.16 5.21 -61.07
C LEU A 18 29.99 4.23 -61.15
N ASP A 19 30.03 3.27 -62.08
CA ASP A 19 29.04 2.18 -62.11
C ASP A 19 29.35 1.14 -61.02
N ALA A 20 28.29 0.72 -60.31
CA ALA A 20 28.31 0.32 -58.89
C ALA A 20 29.26 -0.82 -58.45
N ASP A 21 29.73 -1.69 -59.34
CA ASP A 21 30.56 -2.85 -58.95
C ASP A 21 31.94 -2.91 -59.62
N GLY A 22 32.18 -2.17 -60.72
CA GLY A 22 33.45 -2.22 -61.46
C GLY A 22 34.41 -1.07 -61.15
N ASP A 23 33.87 0.05 -60.68
CA ASP A 23 34.56 1.33 -60.68
C ASP A 23 35.07 1.78 -59.31
N ILE A 24 34.54 1.24 -58.21
CA ILE A 24 35.15 1.38 -56.88
C ILE A 24 36.53 0.74 -56.86
N ASP A 25 36.65 -0.46 -57.44
CA ASP A 25 37.90 -1.21 -57.54
C ASP A 25 38.93 -0.49 -58.44
N SER A 26 38.45 0.15 -59.51
CA SER A 26 39.27 0.99 -60.39
C SER A 26 39.64 2.32 -59.74
N LEU A 27 38.76 2.93 -58.95
CA LEU A 27 39.05 4.14 -58.16
C LEU A 27 40.07 3.87 -57.05
N VAL A 28 39.97 2.72 -56.38
CA VAL A 28 40.96 2.23 -55.39
C VAL A 28 42.33 2.04 -56.06
N ARG A 29 42.36 1.45 -57.27
CA ARG A 29 43.61 1.21 -58.03
C ARG A 29 44.22 2.48 -58.62
N CYS A 30 43.39 3.38 -59.18
CA CYS A 30 43.83 4.57 -59.90
C CYS A 30 44.06 5.78 -58.99
N ASN A 31 43.37 5.86 -57.85
CA ASN A 31 43.46 7.02 -56.96
C ASN A 31 43.22 6.67 -55.48
N ARG A 32 44.05 5.76 -54.97
CA ARG A 32 44.03 5.25 -53.59
C ARG A 32 43.84 6.36 -52.54
N ARG A 33 44.50 7.51 -52.72
CA ARG A 33 44.41 8.66 -51.80
C ARG A 33 43.02 9.30 -51.77
N LEU A 34 42.35 9.43 -52.92
CA LEU A 34 41.00 10.01 -53.00
C LEU A 34 39.95 9.08 -52.40
N TYR A 35 40.07 7.77 -52.66
CA TYR A 35 39.20 6.75 -52.07
C TYR A 35 39.32 6.74 -50.54
N HIS A 36 40.54 6.73 -49.99
CA HIS A 36 40.73 6.78 -48.54
C HIS A 36 40.16 8.06 -47.92
N LEU A 37 40.32 9.22 -48.57
CA LEU A 37 39.74 10.48 -48.10
C LEU A 37 38.20 10.43 -48.05
N LEU A 38 37.57 9.92 -49.11
CA LEU A 38 36.11 9.86 -49.25
C LEU A 38 35.46 8.88 -48.26
N VAL A 39 36.07 7.72 -48.05
CA VAL A 39 35.62 6.75 -47.03
C VAL A 39 35.87 7.28 -45.62
N ALA A 40 37.02 7.94 -45.38
CA ALA A 40 37.30 8.58 -44.09
C ALA A 40 36.32 9.72 -43.79
N ASP A 41 35.95 10.53 -44.78
CA ASP A 41 34.96 11.60 -44.64
C ASP A 41 33.57 11.01 -44.37
N LEU A 42 33.18 9.91 -45.03
CA LEU A 42 31.90 9.22 -44.76
C LEU A 42 31.84 8.63 -43.35
N TYR A 43 32.91 7.98 -42.89
CA TYR A 43 32.99 7.48 -41.51
C TYR A 43 32.99 8.64 -40.51
N ARG A 44 33.72 9.73 -40.76
CA ARG A 44 33.73 10.95 -39.91
C ARG A 44 32.37 11.66 -39.90
N HIS A 45 31.65 11.68 -41.01
CA HIS A 45 30.32 12.27 -41.13
C HIS A 45 29.26 11.43 -40.41
N ASN A 46 29.22 10.12 -40.64
CA ASN A 46 28.33 9.19 -39.91
C ASN A 46 28.62 9.16 -38.40
N ALA A 47 29.84 9.50 -38.01
CA ALA A 47 30.26 9.68 -36.63
C ALA A 47 29.74 10.97 -35.97
N GLN A 48 29.54 12.03 -36.75
CA GLN A 48 29.14 13.36 -36.25
C GLN A 48 27.61 13.54 -36.18
N HIS A 49 26.83 12.62 -36.75
CA HIS A 49 25.39 12.76 -36.90
C HIS A 49 24.59 11.55 -36.36
N HIS A 50 24.57 11.37 -35.03
CA HIS A 50 23.73 10.47 -34.19
C HIS A 50 24.44 9.31 -33.46
N GLU A 51 23.78 8.84 -32.39
CA GLU A 51 24.04 7.67 -31.51
C GLU A 51 24.32 6.32 -32.25
N GLY A 52 24.27 6.31 -33.59
CA GLY A 52 24.35 5.14 -34.45
C GLY A 52 25.57 5.12 -35.38
N SER A 53 26.74 5.62 -34.96
CA SER A 53 27.94 5.55 -35.80
C SER A 53 28.28 4.09 -36.14
N ALA A 54 28.63 3.83 -37.41
CA ALA A 54 29.01 2.50 -37.88
C ALA A 54 30.18 1.89 -37.06
N LEU A 55 31.01 2.75 -36.46
CA LEU A 55 32.10 2.37 -35.57
C LEU A 55 31.59 1.90 -34.19
N ARG A 56 30.61 2.59 -33.58
CA ARG A 56 29.96 2.12 -32.34
C ARG A 56 29.21 0.82 -32.58
N TRP A 57 28.49 0.70 -33.70
CA TRP A 57 27.85 -0.55 -34.08
C TRP A 57 28.88 -1.67 -34.26
N ALA A 58 29.98 -1.40 -34.97
CA ALA A 58 31.07 -2.35 -35.14
C ALA A 58 31.66 -2.80 -33.80
N ALA A 59 31.89 -1.86 -32.88
CA ALA A 59 32.40 -2.13 -31.54
C ALA A 59 31.44 -3.00 -30.71
N ARG A 60 30.14 -2.70 -30.71
CA ARG A 60 29.10 -3.49 -30.02
C ARG A 60 28.95 -4.92 -30.56
N HIS A 61 29.22 -5.12 -31.85
CA HIS A 61 28.97 -6.40 -32.53
C HIS A 61 30.26 -7.14 -32.94
N GLY A 62 31.42 -6.75 -32.40
CA GLY A 62 32.67 -7.48 -32.61
C GLY A 62 33.21 -7.42 -34.05
N ARG A 63 32.82 -6.41 -34.85
CA ARG A 63 33.27 -6.23 -36.24
C ARG A 63 34.63 -5.53 -36.30
N ARG A 64 35.68 -6.23 -35.90
CA ARG A 64 37.06 -5.73 -35.82
C ARG A 64 37.56 -5.20 -37.16
N GLU A 65 37.24 -5.88 -38.27
CA GLU A 65 37.67 -5.50 -39.62
C GLU A 65 37.16 -4.12 -40.02
N THR A 66 35.99 -3.70 -39.53
CA THR A 66 35.45 -2.36 -39.77
C THR A 66 36.29 -1.29 -39.09
N LEU A 67 36.80 -1.56 -37.89
CA LEU A 67 37.67 -0.64 -37.17
C LEU A 67 39.07 -0.58 -37.78
N GLU A 68 39.62 -1.72 -38.22
CA GLU A 68 40.90 -1.76 -38.97
C GLU A 68 40.83 -0.93 -40.25
N ARG A 69 39.75 -1.09 -41.04
CA ARG A 69 39.54 -0.28 -42.25
C ARG A 69 39.42 1.22 -41.93
N ALA A 70 38.80 1.57 -40.80
CA ALA A 70 38.71 2.95 -40.38
C ALA A 70 40.11 3.53 -40.07
N ILE A 71 40.96 2.77 -39.36
CA ILE A 71 42.37 3.13 -39.11
C ILE A 71 43.13 3.32 -40.43
N ASP A 72 43.01 2.37 -41.37
CA ASP A 72 43.68 2.43 -42.69
C ASP A 72 43.29 3.68 -43.51
N THR A 73 42.08 4.19 -43.30
CA THR A 73 41.59 5.41 -43.95
C THR A 73 42.00 6.70 -43.21
N GLY A 74 42.68 6.59 -42.07
CA GLY A 74 43.14 7.71 -41.26
C GLY A 74 42.11 8.25 -40.28
N VAL A 75 41.06 7.50 -39.97
CA VAL A 75 40.09 7.86 -38.92
C VAL A 75 40.76 7.68 -37.54
N ARG A 76 40.68 8.70 -36.69
CA ARG A 76 41.17 8.66 -35.32
C ARG A 76 40.14 7.99 -34.42
N LEU A 77 40.35 6.72 -34.08
CA LEU A 77 39.39 5.96 -33.27
C LEU A 77 39.24 6.50 -31.84
N ALA A 78 40.27 7.14 -31.29
CA ALA A 78 40.27 7.79 -29.98
C ALA A 78 39.18 8.87 -29.81
N ASP A 79 38.68 9.44 -30.91
CA ASP A 79 37.61 10.43 -30.88
C ASP A 79 36.23 9.80 -30.59
N PHE A 80 36.17 8.45 -30.48
CA PHE A 80 34.96 7.68 -30.26
C PHE A 80 35.04 6.81 -29.00
N VAL A 81 33.95 6.76 -28.25
CA VAL A 81 33.81 5.84 -27.12
C VAL A 81 33.50 4.43 -27.64
N LEU A 82 34.54 3.70 -28.04
CA LEU A 82 34.44 2.34 -28.59
C LEU A 82 34.94 1.27 -27.62
N LEU A 83 35.91 1.62 -26.77
CA LEU A 83 36.56 0.67 -25.87
C LEU A 83 35.60 0.09 -24.82
N PRO A 84 34.72 0.87 -24.15
CA PRO A 84 33.71 0.29 -23.27
C PRO A 84 32.77 -0.70 -23.97
N LEU A 85 32.38 -0.41 -25.22
CA LEU A 85 31.48 -1.27 -26.01
C LEU A 85 32.17 -2.58 -26.42
N ALA A 86 33.44 -2.50 -26.81
CA ALA A 86 34.24 -3.68 -27.10
C ALA A 86 34.49 -4.52 -25.83
N ALA A 87 34.65 -3.84 -24.69
CA ALA A 87 34.87 -4.46 -23.40
C ALA A 87 33.63 -5.17 -22.86
N GLU A 88 32.46 -4.53 -22.98
CA GLU A 88 31.15 -5.12 -22.66
C GLU A 88 30.85 -6.36 -23.52
N GLY A 89 31.24 -6.34 -24.80
CA GLY A 89 31.06 -7.48 -25.70
C GLY A 89 32.13 -8.58 -25.59
N GLY A 90 33.17 -8.39 -24.78
CA GLY A 90 34.22 -9.38 -24.58
C GLY A 90 35.15 -9.57 -25.78
N TYR A 91 35.22 -8.59 -26.70
CA TYR A 91 35.99 -8.72 -27.93
C TYR A 91 37.48 -8.40 -27.71
N LEU A 92 38.23 -9.36 -27.16
CA LEU A 92 39.64 -9.19 -26.76
C LEU A 92 40.51 -8.54 -27.84
N GLU A 93 40.53 -9.12 -29.04
CA GLU A 93 41.38 -8.62 -30.14
C GLU A 93 40.96 -7.23 -30.64
N MET A 94 39.69 -6.89 -30.49
CA MET A 94 39.20 -5.56 -30.82
C MET A 94 39.59 -4.55 -29.73
N ALA A 95 39.46 -4.90 -28.45
CA ALA A 95 39.91 -4.07 -27.35
C ALA A 95 41.43 -3.81 -27.46
N ARG A 96 42.21 -4.83 -27.83
CA ARG A 96 43.65 -4.72 -28.09
C ARG A 96 43.95 -3.74 -29.22
N LEU A 97 43.26 -3.87 -30.35
CA LEU A 97 43.37 -2.94 -31.48
C LEU A 97 43.07 -1.50 -31.07
N LEU A 98 42.01 -1.28 -30.29
CA LEU A 98 41.60 0.04 -29.82
C LEU A 98 42.64 0.68 -28.89
N LEU A 99 43.28 -0.10 -28.03
CA LEU A 99 44.34 0.38 -27.13
C LEU A 99 45.67 0.63 -27.86
N GLU A 100 46.13 -0.32 -28.66
CA GLU A 100 47.46 -0.28 -29.28
C GLU A 100 47.54 0.64 -30.50
N GLN A 101 46.47 0.68 -31.32
CA GLN A 101 46.45 1.42 -32.59
C GLN A 101 45.39 2.53 -32.62
N GLY A 102 44.26 2.31 -31.91
CA GLY A 102 43.16 3.27 -31.87
C GLY A 102 43.42 4.48 -30.97
N GLY A 103 44.36 4.37 -30.02
CA GLY A 103 44.65 5.40 -29.03
C GLY A 103 43.52 5.61 -28.02
N ALA A 104 42.71 4.58 -27.77
CA ALA A 104 41.58 4.65 -26.84
C ALA A 104 42.07 4.81 -25.39
N ASP A 105 41.41 5.68 -24.64
CA ASP A 105 41.69 5.92 -23.22
C ASP A 105 40.84 4.99 -22.34
N VAL A 106 41.50 4.29 -21.41
CA VAL A 106 40.87 3.37 -20.44
C VAL A 106 40.00 4.10 -19.41
N ALA A 107 40.16 5.42 -19.26
CA ALA A 107 39.40 6.25 -18.32
C ALA A 107 38.12 6.86 -18.92
N VAL A 108 37.78 6.54 -20.17
CA VAL A 108 36.58 7.07 -20.85
C VAL A 108 35.39 6.13 -20.69
N SER A 109 34.30 6.63 -20.11
CA SER A 109 33.05 5.90 -19.93
C SER A 109 32.11 5.98 -21.14
N ASP A 110 31.20 5.01 -21.24
CA ASP A 110 30.08 5.06 -22.19
C ASP A 110 28.92 5.95 -21.74
N GLU A 111 27.82 5.92 -22.51
CA GLU A 111 26.60 6.70 -22.22
C GLU A 111 25.92 6.28 -20.91
N GLY A 112 26.23 5.09 -20.39
CA GLY A 112 25.76 4.61 -19.10
C GLY A 112 26.77 4.85 -17.96
N ASP A 113 27.76 5.71 -18.20
CA ASP A 113 28.88 6.01 -17.29
C ASP A 113 29.72 4.79 -16.90
N TRP A 114 29.70 3.72 -17.70
CA TRP A 114 30.53 2.54 -17.47
C TRP A 114 31.91 2.71 -18.09
N LEU A 115 32.94 2.64 -17.25
CA LEU A 115 34.32 2.48 -17.71
C LEU A 115 34.52 1.10 -18.35
N PRO A 116 35.47 0.94 -19.29
CA PRO A 116 35.73 -0.33 -19.95
C PRO A 116 35.99 -1.49 -18.98
N LEU A 117 36.74 -1.22 -17.90
CA LEU A 117 37.05 -2.23 -16.90
C LEU A 117 35.78 -2.69 -16.16
N GLY A 118 34.92 -1.76 -15.76
CA GLY A 118 33.63 -2.06 -15.14
C GLY A 118 32.70 -2.82 -16.08
N ALA A 119 32.65 -2.45 -17.37
CA ALA A 119 31.84 -3.12 -18.38
C ALA A 119 32.30 -4.58 -18.62
N ALA A 120 33.60 -4.81 -18.81
CA ALA A 120 34.15 -6.16 -18.94
C ALA A 120 33.95 -6.99 -17.66
N ALA A 121 34.11 -6.37 -16.49
CA ALA A 121 33.93 -7.02 -15.20
C ALA A 121 32.46 -7.45 -14.97
N ARG A 122 31.50 -6.59 -15.36
CA ARG A 122 30.06 -6.86 -15.28
C ARG A 122 29.62 -8.07 -16.07
N GLN A 123 30.28 -8.32 -17.20
CA GLN A 123 29.96 -9.39 -18.15
C GLN A 123 30.87 -10.61 -18.01
N GLY A 124 31.83 -10.57 -17.09
CA GLY A 124 32.70 -11.72 -16.78
C GLY A 124 33.81 -11.96 -17.80
N HIS A 125 34.15 -10.96 -18.61
CA HIS A 125 35.15 -11.08 -19.67
C HIS A 125 36.57 -10.98 -19.12
N ARG A 126 37.00 -12.08 -18.48
CA ARG A 126 38.26 -12.23 -17.77
C ARG A 126 39.49 -11.75 -18.54
N GLU A 127 39.65 -12.18 -19.79
CA GLU A 127 40.80 -11.81 -20.63
C GLU A 127 40.81 -10.33 -21.01
N VAL A 128 39.63 -9.73 -21.20
CA VAL A 128 39.52 -8.30 -21.47
C VAL A 128 39.84 -7.49 -20.21
N VAL A 129 39.39 -7.96 -19.03
CA VAL A 129 39.79 -7.38 -17.74
C VAL A 129 41.32 -7.42 -17.57
N GLU A 130 41.98 -8.53 -17.94
CA GLU A 130 43.45 -8.61 -17.92
C GLU A 130 44.09 -7.54 -18.82
N LEU A 131 43.66 -7.46 -20.07
CA LEU A 131 44.16 -6.50 -21.04
C LEU A 131 44.01 -5.04 -20.56
N LEU A 132 42.84 -4.70 -20.02
CA LEU A 132 42.56 -3.35 -19.52
C LEU A 132 43.42 -3.01 -18.29
N MET A 133 43.68 -3.98 -17.42
CA MET A 133 44.59 -3.81 -16.29
C MET A 133 46.04 -3.60 -16.74
N ASP A 134 46.50 -4.36 -17.74
CA ASP A 134 47.84 -4.18 -18.31
C ASP A 134 47.98 -2.83 -19.03
N ALA A 135 46.87 -2.27 -19.54
CA ALA A 135 46.78 -0.94 -20.11
C ALA A 135 46.65 0.19 -19.07
N GLY A 136 46.67 -0.11 -17.77
CA GLY A 136 46.68 0.88 -16.70
C GLY A 136 45.30 1.37 -16.26
N ALA A 137 44.23 0.60 -16.49
CA ALA A 137 42.92 0.91 -15.92
C ALA A 137 42.95 0.92 -14.38
N ASP A 138 42.25 1.86 -13.77
CA ASP A 138 42.14 1.98 -12.31
C ASP A 138 41.17 0.95 -11.73
N LEU A 139 41.59 0.24 -10.69
CA LEU A 139 40.81 -0.79 -9.98
C LEU A 139 39.71 -0.21 -9.10
N GLU A 140 39.84 1.05 -8.67
CA GLU A 140 38.94 1.65 -7.67
C GLU A 140 37.94 2.65 -8.27
N THR A 141 38.13 3.06 -9.53
CA THR A 141 37.23 3.99 -10.19
C THR A 141 36.07 3.26 -10.87
N GLY A 142 34.84 3.74 -10.64
CA GLY A 142 33.64 3.28 -11.33
C GLY A 142 32.44 4.19 -11.10
N TYR A 143 31.24 3.71 -11.38
CA TYR A 143 30.01 4.51 -11.36
C TYR A 143 29.36 4.53 -9.96
N LEU A 144 29.08 5.72 -9.40
CA LEU A 144 28.45 5.90 -8.07
C LEU A 144 29.18 5.15 -6.93
N GLY A 145 30.52 5.13 -6.97
CA GLY A 145 31.36 4.39 -6.03
C GLY A 145 31.35 2.87 -6.21
N TRP A 146 30.75 2.33 -7.29
CA TRP A 146 30.84 0.91 -7.61
C TRP A 146 32.13 0.60 -8.35
N THR A 147 33.07 -0.06 -7.67
CA THR A 147 34.30 -0.55 -8.30
C THR A 147 34.03 -1.71 -9.27
N PRO A 148 34.93 -1.99 -10.22
CA PRO A 148 34.93 -3.24 -11.00
C PRO A 148 34.76 -4.51 -10.15
N LEU A 149 35.30 -4.54 -8.92
CA LEU A 149 35.14 -5.66 -8.00
C LEU A 149 33.70 -5.77 -7.48
N ASN A 150 33.07 -4.66 -7.08
CA ASN A 150 31.65 -4.64 -6.67
C ASN A 150 30.75 -5.15 -7.80
N VAL A 151 31.03 -4.73 -9.03
CA VAL A 151 30.23 -5.06 -10.22
C VAL A 151 30.40 -6.54 -10.60
N ALA A 152 31.62 -7.05 -10.66
CA ALA A 152 31.88 -8.47 -10.90
C ALA A 152 31.25 -9.35 -9.80
N ALA A 153 31.29 -8.90 -8.54
CA ALA A 153 30.70 -9.62 -7.42
C ALA A 153 29.16 -9.65 -7.50
N ASN A 154 28.54 -8.53 -7.90
CA ASN A 154 27.10 -8.43 -8.14
C ASN A 154 26.61 -9.33 -9.27
N SER A 155 27.42 -9.50 -10.32
CA SER A 155 27.11 -10.41 -11.45
C SER A 155 27.54 -11.86 -11.22
N GLY A 156 28.29 -12.17 -10.17
CA GLY A 156 28.69 -13.53 -9.82
C GLY A 156 29.88 -14.08 -10.61
N HIS A 157 30.67 -13.23 -11.25
CA HIS A 157 31.81 -13.64 -12.06
C HIS A 157 33.05 -13.94 -11.20
N VAL A 158 33.05 -15.10 -10.54
CA VAL A 158 34.07 -15.50 -9.54
C VAL A 158 35.50 -15.44 -10.06
N ASP A 159 35.75 -15.73 -11.34
CA ASP A 159 37.10 -15.69 -11.93
C ASP A 159 37.60 -14.25 -12.11
N VAL A 160 36.71 -13.32 -12.47
CA VAL A 160 37.04 -11.89 -12.52
C VAL A 160 37.28 -11.35 -11.12
N VAL A 161 36.40 -11.69 -10.17
CA VAL A 161 36.57 -11.31 -8.75
C VAL A 161 37.92 -11.79 -8.22
N ARG A 162 38.29 -13.06 -8.47
CA ARG A 162 39.57 -13.62 -8.04
C ARG A 162 40.74 -12.80 -8.56
N TYR A 163 40.75 -12.49 -9.86
CA TYR A 163 41.84 -11.72 -10.41
C TYR A 163 41.93 -10.30 -9.88
N LEU A 164 40.80 -9.59 -9.80
CA LEU A 164 40.79 -8.22 -9.32
C LEU A 164 41.38 -8.17 -7.90
N LEU A 165 41.03 -9.13 -7.05
CA LEU A 165 41.64 -9.29 -5.72
C LEU A 165 43.14 -9.62 -5.80
N ASP A 166 43.55 -10.52 -6.70
CA ASP A 166 44.97 -10.87 -6.88
C ASP A 166 45.79 -9.67 -7.41
N LYS A 167 45.15 -8.69 -8.05
CA LYS A 167 45.73 -7.41 -8.48
C LYS A 167 45.64 -6.30 -7.44
N GLY A 168 45.08 -6.58 -6.26
CA GLY A 168 45.05 -5.66 -5.13
C GLY A 168 43.83 -4.74 -5.06
N ALA A 169 42.71 -5.07 -5.72
CA ALA A 169 41.46 -4.34 -5.55
C ALA A 169 41.01 -4.36 -4.08
N ASP A 170 40.53 -3.23 -3.57
CA ASP A 170 40.05 -3.10 -2.20
C ASP A 170 38.71 -3.85 -2.03
N MET A 171 38.77 -4.95 -1.29
CA MET A 171 37.60 -5.78 -1.03
C MET A 171 36.58 -5.15 -0.05
N GLU A 172 36.98 -4.09 0.65
CA GLU A 172 36.15 -3.34 1.59
C GLU A 172 35.65 -2.01 1.02
N HIS A 173 35.95 -1.71 -0.25
CA HIS A 173 35.46 -0.51 -0.93
C HIS A 173 33.93 -0.45 -0.86
N ARG A 174 33.42 0.73 -0.49
CA ARG A 174 32.00 0.98 -0.31
C ARG A 174 31.49 1.89 -1.41
N SER A 175 30.39 1.48 -2.05
CA SER A 175 29.61 2.39 -2.89
C SER A 175 29.10 3.60 -2.10
N GLU A 176 28.54 4.58 -2.79
CA GLU A 176 27.91 5.75 -2.14
C GLU A 176 26.82 5.37 -1.12
N SER A 177 26.17 4.22 -1.28
CA SER A 177 25.16 3.66 -0.37
C SER A 177 25.73 2.63 0.63
N GLY A 178 27.05 2.53 0.74
CA GLY A 178 27.73 1.64 1.68
C GLY A 178 27.80 0.17 1.27
N TRP A 179 27.58 -0.17 0.00
CA TRP A 179 27.62 -1.56 -0.46
C TRP A 179 29.04 -2.06 -0.69
N THR A 180 29.37 -3.21 -0.10
CA THR A 180 30.63 -3.93 -0.31
C THR A 180 30.43 -5.04 -1.36
N PRO A 181 31.50 -5.54 -2.01
CA PRO A 181 31.43 -6.68 -2.93
C PRO A 181 30.76 -7.91 -2.31
N LEU A 182 31.05 -8.20 -1.03
CA LEU A 182 30.44 -9.31 -0.29
C LEU A 182 28.92 -9.17 -0.20
N LYS A 183 28.43 -7.96 0.08
CA LYS A 183 27.00 -7.67 0.18
C LYS A 183 26.29 -7.82 -1.16
N SER A 184 26.90 -7.34 -2.25
CA SER A 184 26.34 -7.47 -3.60
C SER A 184 26.26 -8.93 -4.04
N ALA A 185 27.31 -9.73 -3.79
CA ALA A 185 27.30 -11.17 -4.08
C ALA A 185 26.25 -11.91 -3.23
N ALA A 186 26.14 -11.56 -1.94
CA ALA A 186 25.16 -12.16 -1.03
C ALA A 186 23.71 -11.84 -1.42
N CYS A 187 23.44 -10.61 -1.88
CA CYS A 187 22.12 -10.17 -2.31
C CYS A 187 21.61 -10.90 -3.56
N ASN A 188 22.52 -11.30 -4.45
CA ASN A 188 22.21 -11.91 -5.74
C ASN A 188 22.42 -13.44 -5.78
N GLY A 189 22.79 -14.06 -4.66
CA GLY A 189 22.86 -15.52 -4.59
C GLY A 189 24.15 -16.15 -5.12
N HIS A 190 25.24 -15.38 -5.23
CA HIS A 190 26.47 -15.86 -5.85
C HIS A 190 27.39 -16.58 -4.86
N THR A 191 27.04 -17.79 -4.47
CA THR A 191 27.69 -18.56 -3.38
C THR A 191 29.19 -18.76 -3.60
N ALA A 192 29.64 -19.03 -4.83
CA ALA A 192 31.06 -19.18 -5.14
C ALA A 192 31.84 -17.87 -4.91
N THR A 193 31.25 -16.74 -5.27
CA THR A 193 31.83 -15.40 -5.05
C THR A 193 31.85 -15.05 -3.58
N VAL A 194 30.76 -15.28 -2.85
CA VAL A 194 30.70 -15.08 -1.39
C VAL A 194 31.77 -15.92 -0.69
N THR A 195 31.89 -17.20 -1.05
CA THR A 195 32.90 -18.11 -0.49
C THR A 195 34.31 -17.59 -0.72
N LEU A 196 34.61 -17.17 -1.95
CA LEU A 196 35.92 -16.59 -2.29
C LEU A 196 36.21 -15.33 -1.46
N LEU A 197 35.25 -14.40 -1.38
CA LEU A 197 35.42 -13.15 -0.62
C LEU A 197 35.67 -13.40 0.87
N LEU A 198 34.91 -14.31 1.49
CA LEU A 198 35.10 -14.71 2.88
C LEU A 198 36.45 -15.39 3.11
N GLN A 199 36.88 -16.28 2.20
CA GLN A 199 38.21 -16.91 2.26
C GLN A 199 39.36 -15.90 2.16
N ARG A 200 39.13 -14.77 1.47
CA ARG A 200 40.08 -13.66 1.35
C ARG A 200 40.01 -12.67 2.52
N GLY A 201 39.11 -12.90 3.49
CA GLY A 201 39.03 -12.13 4.72
C GLY A 201 38.05 -10.95 4.69
N ALA A 202 37.04 -10.97 3.81
CA ALA A 202 36.02 -9.92 3.76
C ALA A 202 35.35 -9.72 5.12
N ASP A 203 35.12 -8.46 5.53
CA ASP A 203 34.44 -8.16 6.78
C ASP A 203 32.93 -8.48 6.67
N VAL A 204 32.54 -9.58 7.30
CA VAL A 204 31.15 -10.02 7.37
C VAL A 204 30.25 -9.04 8.14
N ARG A 205 30.83 -8.16 8.97
CA ARG A 205 30.12 -7.17 9.80
C ARG A 205 29.94 -5.83 9.10
N ALA A 206 30.47 -5.66 7.88
CA ALA A 206 30.38 -4.42 7.14
C ALA A 206 28.92 -4.00 6.86
N ALA A 207 28.46 -2.98 7.58
CA ALA A 207 27.14 -2.39 7.40
C ALA A 207 27.13 -1.29 6.33
N ALA A 208 26.06 -1.29 5.53
CA ALA A 208 25.67 -0.20 4.64
C ALA A 208 24.77 0.77 5.42
N ASP A 209 24.12 1.68 4.71
CA ASP A 209 23.12 2.57 5.27
C ASP A 209 22.11 1.82 6.15
N ARG A 210 21.74 2.45 7.26
CA ARG A 210 20.79 1.93 8.26
C ARG A 210 21.17 0.61 8.91
N GLY A 211 22.46 0.25 8.95
CA GLY A 211 22.92 -0.97 9.60
C GLY A 211 22.76 -2.23 8.74
N TRP A 212 22.49 -2.11 7.45
CA TRP A 212 22.21 -3.25 6.57
C TRP A 212 23.48 -4.06 6.26
N THR A 213 23.53 -5.35 6.63
CA THR A 213 24.71 -6.23 6.44
C THR A 213 24.52 -7.23 5.29
N ALA A 214 25.57 -7.96 4.92
CA ALA A 214 25.46 -9.04 3.92
C ALA A 214 24.47 -10.14 4.34
N LEU A 215 24.34 -10.41 5.65
CA LEU A 215 23.37 -11.37 6.18
C LEU A 215 21.92 -10.90 5.97
N HIS A 216 21.65 -9.60 6.16
CA HIS A 216 20.34 -9.01 5.84
C HIS A 216 20.01 -9.15 4.34
N SER A 217 20.97 -8.88 3.45
CA SER A 217 20.77 -9.06 2.00
C SER A 217 20.47 -10.52 1.64
N ALA A 218 21.26 -11.47 2.14
CA ALA A 218 21.05 -12.89 1.87
C ALA A 218 19.69 -13.39 2.39
N ALA A 219 19.30 -12.96 3.59
CA ALA A 219 18.03 -13.32 4.20
C ALA A 219 16.83 -12.72 3.46
N ASN A 220 16.89 -11.44 3.09
CA ASN A 220 15.85 -10.74 2.33
C ASN A 220 15.66 -11.32 0.91
N SER A 221 16.74 -11.74 0.26
CA SER A 221 16.69 -12.37 -1.06
C SER A 221 16.37 -13.87 -1.01
N GLY A 222 16.60 -14.52 0.13
CA GLY A 222 16.25 -15.93 0.37
C GLY A 222 17.35 -16.94 0.08
N HIS A 223 18.61 -16.53 0.07
CA HIS A 223 19.76 -17.39 -0.21
C HIS A 223 20.23 -18.11 1.06
N GLY A 224 19.54 -19.20 1.42
CA GLY A 224 19.77 -19.93 2.68
C GLY A 224 21.18 -20.54 2.82
N ASP A 225 21.82 -20.94 1.73
CA ASP A 225 23.21 -21.42 1.71
C ASP A 225 24.21 -20.31 2.05
N ILE A 226 24.01 -19.11 1.50
CA ILE A 226 24.81 -17.92 1.83
C ILE A 226 24.55 -17.46 3.26
N VAL A 227 23.31 -17.51 3.74
CA VAL A 227 22.99 -17.25 5.15
C VAL A 227 23.81 -18.15 6.08
N GLN A 228 23.85 -19.46 5.82
CA GLN A 228 24.66 -20.39 6.62
C GLN A 228 26.14 -20.03 6.57
N LEU A 229 26.66 -19.78 5.36
CA LEU A 229 28.06 -19.45 5.13
C LEU A 229 28.49 -18.18 5.86
N LEU A 230 27.65 -17.13 5.84
CA LEU A 230 27.92 -15.86 6.53
C LEU A 230 27.94 -16.05 8.06
N ILE A 231 27.00 -16.81 8.62
CA ILE A 231 26.96 -17.09 10.07
C ILE A 231 28.18 -17.94 10.48
N ASP A 232 28.58 -18.92 9.66
CA ASP A 232 29.78 -19.73 9.90
C ASP A 232 31.07 -18.91 9.90
N HIS A 233 31.07 -17.74 9.24
CA HIS A 233 32.16 -16.77 9.26
C HIS A 233 31.95 -15.64 10.28
N GLY A 234 31.00 -15.77 11.19
CA GLY A 234 30.82 -14.88 12.34
C GLY A 234 29.86 -13.70 12.14
N ALA A 235 28.97 -13.76 11.13
CA ALA A 235 27.83 -12.85 11.05
C ALA A 235 26.90 -13.07 12.25
N ASP A 236 26.42 -11.98 12.85
CA ASP A 236 25.48 -12.03 13.96
C ASP A 236 24.02 -12.10 13.44
N PRO A 237 23.29 -13.22 13.64
CA PRO A 237 21.89 -13.34 13.22
C PRO A 237 20.92 -12.53 14.07
N ALA A 238 21.35 -11.97 15.21
CA ALA A 238 20.54 -11.14 16.09
C ALA A 238 20.68 -9.64 15.80
N LEU A 239 21.65 -9.23 14.97
CA LEU A 239 21.94 -7.82 14.69
C LEU A 239 20.76 -7.16 13.95
N PRO A 240 20.09 -6.15 14.53
CA PRO A 240 18.99 -5.45 13.86
C PRO A 240 19.50 -4.30 12.97
N THR A 241 18.73 -3.97 11.94
CA THR A 241 18.84 -2.68 11.24
C THR A 241 18.38 -1.52 12.13
N MET A 242 18.57 -0.27 11.68
CA MET A 242 18.07 0.91 12.41
C MET A 242 16.56 0.90 12.62
N ASP A 243 15.80 0.26 11.73
CA ASP A 243 14.35 0.11 11.82
C ASP A 243 13.94 -1.14 12.65
N GLY A 244 14.91 -1.80 13.28
CA GLY A 244 14.73 -2.96 14.16
C GLY A 244 14.69 -4.31 13.45
N TRP A 245 14.83 -4.38 12.13
CA TRP A 245 14.71 -5.63 11.39
C TRP A 245 15.91 -6.54 11.62
N THR A 246 15.67 -7.78 12.06
CA THR A 246 16.70 -8.83 12.05
C THR A 246 16.67 -9.57 10.71
N PRO A 247 17.71 -10.35 10.37
CA PRO A 247 17.67 -11.25 9.23
C PRO A 247 16.46 -12.19 9.23
N LEU A 248 16.05 -12.69 10.41
CA LEU A 248 14.92 -13.60 10.54
C LEU A 248 13.58 -12.91 10.31
N THR A 249 13.38 -11.70 10.83
CA THR A 249 12.14 -10.96 10.57
C THR A 249 12.01 -10.56 9.10
N LEU A 250 13.11 -10.18 8.43
CA LEU A 250 13.10 -9.90 6.97
C LEU A 250 12.74 -11.15 6.15
N ALA A 251 13.40 -12.28 6.42
CA ALA A 251 13.13 -13.52 5.69
C ALA A 251 11.69 -14.00 5.90
N ALA A 252 11.17 -13.85 7.13
CA ALA A 252 9.80 -14.19 7.47
C ALA A 252 8.77 -13.31 6.74
N ASP A 253 8.97 -11.98 6.72
CA ASP A 253 8.11 -11.02 5.98
C ASP A 253 8.12 -11.29 4.47
N LYS A 254 9.30 -11.55 3.89
CA LYS A 254 9.48 -11.74 2.44
C LYS A 254 9.19 -13.15 1.94
N GLY A 255 8.73 -14.06 2.79
CA GLY A 255 8.36 -15.41 2.38
C GLY A 255 9.56 -16.28 1.99
N LYS A 256 10.75 -16.02 2.55
CA LYS A 256 12.00 -16.70 2.17
C LYS A 256 12.26 -17.94 3.02
N THR A 257 11.53 -19.01 2.72
CA THR A 257 11.55 -20.27 3.49
C THR A 257 12.95 -20.85 3.71
N ASP A 258 13.81 -20.86 2.69
CA ASP A 258 15.16 -21.43 2.80
C ASP A 258 16.07 -20.59 3.71
N ALA A 259 15.95 -19.26 3.66
CA ALA A 259 16.65 -18.37 4.57
C ALA A 259 16.13 -18.49 6.02
N VAL A 260 14.81 -18.57 6.22
CA VAL A 260 14.23 -18.83 7.55
C VAL A 260 14.77 -20.14 8.13
N ARG A 261 14.72 -21.24 7.34
CA ARG A 261 15.23 -22.55 7.77
C ARG A 261 16.70 -22.47 8.14
N ALA A 262 17.53 -21.83 7.30
CA ALA A 262 18.95 -21.64 7.55
C ALA A 262 19.21 -20.87 8.85
N LEU A 263 18.51 -19.75 9.07
CA LEU A 263 18.63 -18.92 10.27
C LEU A 263 18.25 -19.69 11.54
N LEU A 264 17.12 -20.41 11.52
CA LEU A 264 16.67 -21.23 12.66
C LEU A 264 17.66 -22.36 12.96
N CYS A 265 18.16 -23.07 11.94
CA CYS A 265 19.17 -24.12 12.12
C CYS A 265 20.50 -23.58 12.69
N LYS A 266 20.82 -22.31 12.43
CA LYS A 266 21.99 -21.62 12.99
C LYS A 266 21.72 -20.91 14.32
N GLY A 267 20.54 -21.12 14.92
CA GLY A 267 20.22 -20.62 16.26
C GLY A 267 19.82 -19.14 16.31
N ALA A 268 19.30 -18.58 15.21
CA ALA A 268 18.71 -17.24 15.25
C ALA A 268 17.57 -17.18 16.29
N ASP A 269 17.55 -16.14 17.11
CA ASP A 269 16.55 -15.97 18.16
C ASP A 269 15.19 -15.61 17.56
N ILE A 270 14.26 -16.56 17.67
CA ILE A 270 12.89 -16.48 17.15
C ILE A 270 12.02 -15.44 17.86
N SER A 271 12.44 -14.98 19.04
CA SER A 271 11.71 -14.01 19.87
C SER A 271 12.03 -12.56 19.54
N LEU A 272 13.10 -12.30 18.78
CA LEU A 272 13.49 -10.94 18.43
C LEU A 272 12.47 -10.29 17.50
N ALA A 273 11.80 -9.28 18.01
CA ALA A 273 10.86 -8.47 17.26
C ALA A 273 11.55 -7.30 16.56
N CYS A 274 11.06 -6.95 15.37
CA CYS A 274 11.43 -5.69 14.73
C CYS A 274 10.57 -4.52 15.24
N GLY A 275 10.73 -3.34 14.64
CA GLY A 275 9.97 -2.14 14.98
C GLY A 275 8.47 -2.44 15.16
N ASN A 276 7.88 -1.81 16.17
CA ASN A 276 6.49 -2.03 16.61
C ASN A 276 6.17 -3.43 17.20
N GLY A 277 7.17 -4.17 17.69
CA GLY A 277 6.94 -5.44 18.40
C GLY A 277 6.60 -6.62 17.48
N TRP A 278 6.88 -6.52 16.18
CA TRP A 278 6.59 -7.56 15.21
C TRP A 278 7.64 -8.69 15.27
N THR A 279 7.24 -9.85 15.77
CA THR A 279 8.03 -11.08 15.73
C THR A 279 8.03 -11.71 14.33
N PRO A 280 8.96 -12.63 14.02
CA PRO A 280 8.92 -13.41 12.79
C PRO A 280 7.58 -14.10 12.55
N LEU A 281 6.95 -14.61 13.63
CA LEU A 281 5.65 -15.28 13.54
C LEU A 281 4.53 -14.31 13.17
N THR A 282 4.48 -13.12 13.77
CA THR A 282 3.46 -12.11 13.41
C THR A 282 3.58 -11.66 11.95
N LEU A 283 4.80 -11.46 11.44
CA LEU A 283 5.05 -11.04 10.05
C LEU A 283 4.64 -12.12 9.04
N ALA A 284 5.07 -13.36 9.28
CA ALA A 284 4.69 -14.49 8.43
C ALA A 284 3.19 -14.77 8.47
N SER A 285 2.55 -14.53 9.63
CA SER A 285 1.12 -14.75 9.81
C SER A 285 0.27 -13.72 9.06
N ASP A 286 0.63 -12.44 9.14
CA ASP A 286 -0.01 -11.36 8.38
C ASP A 286 0.19 -11.52 6.86
N SER A 287 1.42 -11.85 6.45
CA SER A 287 1.77 -12.06 5.05
C SER A 287 1.23 -13.35 4.44
N GLY A 288 0.78 -14.31 5.26
CA GLY A 288 0.19 -15.58 4.79
C GLY A 288 1.20 -16.66 4.40
N HIS A 289 2.44 -16.59 4.89
CA HIS A 289 3.51 -17.54 4.54
C HIS A 289 3.41 -18.83 5.35
N VAL A 290 2.47 -19.71 4.96
CA VAL A 290 2.11 -20.94 5.71
C VAL A 290 3.31 -21.80 6.09
N ASP A 291 4.24 -22.05 5.16
CA ASP A 291 5.41 -22.91 5.44
C ASP A 291 6.35 -22.29 6.46
N ILE A 292 6.49 -20.96 6.46
CA ILE A 292 7.29 -20.24 7.45
C ILE A 292 6.59 -20.26 8.81
N VAL A 293 5.28 -20.06 8.86
CA VAL A 293 4.51 -20.17 10.11
C VAL A 293 4.69 -21.56 10.73
N LYS A 294 4.60 -22.64 9.93
CA LYS A 294 4.87 -24.01 10.40
C LYS A 294 6.28 -24.14 10.96
N LEU A 295 7.30 -23.72 10.21
CA LEU A 295 8.70 -23.80 10.65
C LEU A 295 8.94 -23.05 11.96
N LEU A 296 8.37 -21.86 12.10
CA LEU A 296 8.52 -21.04 13.30
C LEU A 296 7.85 -21.71 14.52
N LEU A 297 6.64 -22.24 14.36
CA LEU A 297 5.93 -22.96 15.43
C LEU A 297 6.67 -24.24 15.84
N GLU A 298 7.19 -25.01 14.87
CA GLU A 298 8.01 -26.21 15.12
C GLU A 298 9.29 -25.89 15.91
N HIS A 299 9.85 -24.68 15.74
CA HIS A 299 11.01 -24.19 16.49
C HIS A 299 10.64 -23.42 17.77
N GLY A 300 9.38 -23.48 18.20
CA GLY A 300 8.93 -22.94 19.49
C GLY A 300 8.63 -21.44 19.49
N ALA A 301 8.27 -20.85 18.34
CA ALA A 301 7.74 -19.49 18.33
C ALA A 301 6.53 -19.37 19.26
N ASN A 302 6.48 -18.32 20.07
CA ASN A 302 5.33 -18.06 20.91
C ASN A 302 4.13 -17.62 20.06
N VAL A 303 3.16 -18.52 19.91
CA VAL A 303 1.89 -18.31 19.19
C VAL A 303 1.08 -17.13 19.75
N MET A 304 1.35 -16.73 20.99
CA MET A 304 0.64 -15.69 21.72
C MET A 304 1.35 -14.33 21.74
N SER A 305 2.53 -14.17 21.15
CA SER A 305 3.29 -12.92 21.24
C SER A 305 2.56 -11.75 20.58
N PRO A 306 2.10 -10.74 21.33
CA PRO A 306 1.47 -9.58 20.73
C PRO A 306 2.52 -8.62 20.15
N CYS A 307 2.19 -7.96 19.03
CA CYS A 307 2.88 -6.75 18.60
C CYS A 307 2.19 -5.50 19.20
N ASN A 308 2.64 -4.30 18.82
CA ASN A 308 2.08 -3.05 19.33
C ASN A 308 0.55 -3.01 19.19
N HIS A 309 -0.11 -2.37 20.15
CA HIS A 309 -1.57 -2.29 20.29
C HIS A 309 -2.25 -3.62 20.63
N GLY A 310 -1.49 -4.65 21.05
CA GLY A 310 -2.06 -5.93 21.51
C GLY A 310 -2.46 -6.89 20.39
N TRP A 311 -2.07 -6.63 19.14
CA TRP A 311 -2.38 -7.53 18.02
C TRP A 311 -1.59 -8.85 18.12
N THR A 312 -2.26 -9.99 17.95
CA THR A 312 -1.65 -11.32 18.01
C THR A 312 -1.43 -11.87 16.60
N PRO A 313 -0.60 -12.91 16.41
CA PRO A 313 -0.47 -13.58 15.12
C PRO A 313 -1.83 -14.02 14.55
N LEU A 314 -2.74 -14.48 15.42
CA LEU A 314 -4.08 -14.92 15.05
C LEU A 314 -4.95 -13.76 14.53
N SER A 315 -4.98 -12.62 15.23
CA SER A 315 -5.80 -11.48 14.80
C SER A 315 -5.25 -10.78 13.56
N LEU A 316 -3.93 -10.76 13.37
CA LEU A 316 -3.30 -10.29 12.14
C LEU A 316 -3.62 -11.20 10.95
N ALA A 317 -3.42 -12.52 11.09
CA ALA A 317 -3.78 -13.50 10.06
C ALA A 317 -5.27 -13.42 9.71
N ALA A 318 -6.12 -13.23 10.73
CA ALA A 318 -7.54 -13.07 10.53
C ALA A 318 -7.88 -11.81 9.75
N GLY A 319 -7.25 -10.67 10.09
CA GLY A 319 -7.45 -9.41 9.39
C GLY A 319 -6.86 -9.34 7.98
N ALA A 320 -5.89 -10.18 7.65
CA ALA A 320 -5.24 -10.26 6.34
C ALA A 320 -5.78 -11.38 5.43
N ASP A 321 -6.92 -11.98 5.79
CA ASP A 321 -7.58 -13.06 5.06
C ASP A 321 -6.71 -14.33 4.87
N ARG A 322 -6.01 -14.74 5.93
CA ARG A 322 -5.10 -15.90 5.90
C ARG A 322 -5.72 -17.14 6.54
N ALA A 323 -6.82 -17.63 5.99
CA ALA A 323 -7.60 -18.75 6.57
C ALA A 323 -6.75 -19.99 6.90
N THR A 324 -5.79 -20.37 6.06
CA THR A 324 -4.88 -21.50 6.32
C THR A 324 -3.96 -21.24 7.51
N VAL A 325 -3.44 -20.01 7.65
CA VAL A 325 -2.60 -19.62 8.79
C VAL A 325 -3.45 -19.58 10.06
N VAL A 326 -4.67 -19.05 10.00
CA VAL A 326 -5.60 -19.01 11.14
C VAL A 326 -5.83 -20.42 11.70
N LYS A 327 -6.17 -21.39 10.83
CA LYS A 327 -6.34 -22.80 11.24
C LYS A 327 -5.07 -23.35 11.90
N LEU A 328 -3.92 -23.13 11.27
CA LEU A 328 -2.64 -23.61 11.78
C LEU A 328 -2.28 -23.02 13.16
N LEU A 329 -2.52 -21.73 13.37
CA LEU A 329 -2.27 -21.06 14.65
C LEU A 329 -3.19 -21.61 15.76
N LEU A 330 -4.47 -21.84 15.45
CA LEU A 330 -5.44 -22.44 16.38
C LEU A 330 -5.05 -23.88 16.75
N GLU A 331 -4.61 -24.69 15.78
CA GLU A 331 -4.08 -26.04 16.02
C GLU A 331 -2.86 -26.04 16.95
N HIS A 332 -2.08 -24.94 16.97
CA HIS A 332 -0.93 -24.75 17.84
C HIS A 332 -1.25 -23.96 19.12
N GLY A 333 -2.54 -23.84 19.49
CA GLY A 333 -2.96 -23.30 20.77
C GLY A 333 -3.03 -21.77 20.84
N ALA A 334 -3.18 -21.07 19.72
CA ALA A 334 -3.53 -19.66 19.74
C ALA A 334 -4.83 -19.42 20.54
N ASN A 335 -4.81 -18.44 21.44
CA ASN A 335 -5.99 -18.06 22.21
C ASN A 335 -6.99 -17.34 21.29
N ILE A 336 -8.05 -18.05 20.94
CA ILE A 336 -9.13 -17.52 20.08
C ILE A 336 -9.87 -16.32 20.69
N ALA A 337 -9.82 -16.17 22.01
CA ALA A 337 -10.45 -15.07 22.73
C ALA A 337 -9.51 -13.87 22.99
N ALA A 338 -8.25 -13.92 22.52
CA ALA A 338 -7.33 -12.80 22.69
C ALA A 338 -7.83 -11.57 21.92
N THR A 339 -7.70 -10.40 22.55
CA THR A 339 -8.10 -9.11 21.98
C THR A 339 -6.94 -8.14 21.97
N ASN A 340 -6.98 -7.20 21.02
CA ASN A 340 -6.10 -6.04 21.02
C ASN A 340 -6.49 -5.02 22.11
N ASP A 341 -5.77 -3.89 22.20
CA ASP A 341 -6.00 -2.86 23.22
C ASP A 341 -7.39 -2.19 23.14
N ALA A 342 -8.07 -2.29 22.00
CA ALA A 342 -9.44 -1.80 21.78
C ALA A 342 -10.51 -2.90 21.97
N GLY A 343 -10.12 -4.12 22.35
CA GLY A 343 -11.03 -5.25 22.56
C GLY A 343 -11.37 -6.01 21.27
N TRP A 344 -10.66 -5.77 20.16
CA TRP A 344 -10.90 -6.51 18.91
C TRP A 344 -10.30 -7.90 18.97
N SER A 345 -11.15 -8.93 18.87
CA SER A 345 -10.76 -10.33 18.67
C SER A 345 -10.51 -10.64 17.20
N ALA A 346 -9.91 -11.81 16.92
CA ALA A 346 -9.73 -12.28 15.55
C ALA A 346 -11.06 -12.40 14.77
N LEU A 347 -12.15 -12.81 15.44
CA LEU A 347 -13.48 -12.90 14.83
C LEU A 347 -14.02 -11.52 14.45
N LEU A 348 -13.89 -10.55 15.35
CA LEU A 348 -14.31 -9.17 15.11
C LEU A 348 -13.54 -8.58 13.91
N THR A 349 -12.22 -8.73 13.88
CA THR A 349 -11.37 -8.20 12.79
C THR A 349 -11.67 -8.87 11.44
N ALA A 350 -11.93 -10.18 11.41
CA ALA A 350 -12.30 -10.87 10.18
C ALA A 350 -13.69 -10.44 9.67
N ALA A 351 -14.65 -10.28 10.58
CA ALA A 351 -16.01 -9.86 10.26
C ALA A 351 -16.07 -8.42 9.72
N ASP A 352 -15.31 -7.51 10.34
CA ASP A 352 -15.14 -6.12 9.90
C ASP A 352 -14.56 -5.99 8.49
N ARG A 353 -13.76 -6.96 8.05
CA ARG A 353 -13.15 -6.96 6.71
C ARG A 353 -13.85 -7.87 5.70
N GLY A 354 -14.93 -8.55 6.10
CA GLY A 354 -15.70 -9.43 5.21
C GLY A 354 -15.02 -10.78 4.90
N HIS A 355 -14.06 -11.22 5.71
CA HIS A 355 -13.24 -12.42 5.46
C HIS A 355 -14.00 -13.70 5.86
N ARG A 356 -14.93 -14.14 5.00
CA ARG A 356 -15.86 -15.25 5.30
C ARG A 356 -15.16 -16.55 5.69
N ASP A 357 -14.18 -17.00 4.92
CA ASP A 357 -13.47 -18.27 5.15
C ASP A 357 -12.74 -18.26 6.50
N VAL A 358 -12.24 -17.10 6.91
CA VAL A 358 -11.63 -16.89 8.23
C VAL A 358 -12.70 -16.94 9.33
N VAL A 359 -13.83 -16.25 9.15
CA VAL A 359 -14.95 -16.28 10.11
C VAL A 359 -15.46 -17.70 10.30
N GLU A 360 -15.66 -18.46 9.23
CA GLU A 360 -16.03 -19.89 9.28
C GLU A 360 -15.01 -20.70 10.07
N ALA A 361 -13.72 -20.51 9.78
CA ALA A 361 -12.66 -21.22 10.49
C ALA A 361 -12.65 -20.89 11.99
N LEU A 362 -12.81 -19.62 12.37
CA LEU A 362 -12.83 -19.20 13.77
C LEU A 362 -14.05 -19.76 14.52
N LEU A 363 -15.24 -19.68 13.93
CA LEU A 363 -16.46 -20.22 14.54
C LEU A 363 -16.39 -21.75 14.68
N ALA A 364 -15.84 -22.46 13.69
CA ALA A 364 -15.62 -23.90 13.76
C ALA A 364 -14.65 -24.30 14.89
N HIS A 365 -13.74 -23.41 15.29
CA HIS A 365 -12.84 -23.59 16.44
C HIS A 365 -13.40 -23.01 17.76
N GLY A 366 -14.67 -22.62 17.79
CA GLY A 366 -15.36 -22.19 19.01
C GLY A 366 -15.14 -20.72 19.37
N ALA A 367 -14.89 -19.83 18.41
CA ALA A 367 -14.90 -18.40 18.67
C ALA A 367 -16.26 -17.96 19.21
N ASP A 368 -16.27 -17.17 20.27
CA ASP A 368 -17.50 -16.61 20.82
C ASP A 368 -18.07 -15.55 19.86
N VAL A 369 -19.21 -15.88 19.24
CA VAL A 369 -19.92 -15.01 18.30
C VAL A 369 -20.46 -13.73 18.96
N GLN A 370 -20.60 -13.72 20.29
CA GLN A 370 -21.06 -12.58 21.08
C GLN A 370 -19.90 -11.75 21.66
N ALA A 371 -18.65 -12.15 21.41
CA ALA A 371 -17.49 -11.36 21.82
C ALA A 371 -17.60 -9.94 21.26
N HIS A 372 -17.20 -8.97 22.08
CA HIS A 372 -17.33 -7.57 21.76
C HIS A 372 -16.11 -6.75 22.14
N THR A 373 -15.92 -5.63 21.44
CA THR A 373 -14.89 -4.65 21.74
C THR A 373 -15.12 -3.96 23.09
N HIS A 374 -14.18 -3.11 23.50
CA HIS A 374 -14.39 -2.24 24.66
C HIS A 374 -15.62 -1.33 24.47
N SER A 375 -15.89 -0.85 23.26
CA SER A 375 -17.08 -0.06 22.91
C SER A 375 -18.37 -0.88 22.76
N GLY A 376 -18.32 -2.20 22.96
CA GLY A 376 -19.48 -3.09 22.88
C GLY A 376 -19.85 -3.53 21.46
N TRP A 377 -18.97 -3.34 20.47
CA TRP A 377 -19.21 -3.81 19.11
C TRP A 377 -19.01 -5.32 19.00
N THR A 378 -20.03 -6.04 18.52
CA THR A 378 -19.93 -7.46 18.15
C THR A 378 -19.60 -7.61 16.66
N ALA A 379 -19.23 -8.81 16.23
CA ALA A 379 -18.99 -9.11 14.81
C ALA A 379 -20.18 -8.74 13.92
N LEU A 380 -21.42 -8.90 14.43
CA LEU A 380 -22.62 -8.57 13.70
C LEU A 380 -22.83 -7.05 13.55
N HIS A 381 -22.30 -6.22 14.47
CA HIS A 381 -22.32 -4.76 14.30
C HIS A 381 -21.46 -4.34 13.10
N ALA A 382 -20.23 -4.83 13.01
CA ALA A 382 -19.32 -4.54 11.91
C ALA A 382 -19.88 -5.02 10.55
N VAL A 383 -20.47 -6.22 10.52
CA VAL A 383 -21.15 -6.72 9.31
C VAL A 383 -22.37 -5.88 8.93
N ALA A 384 -23.14 -5.40 9.91
CA ALA A 384 -24.29 -4.53 9.66
C ALA A 384 -23.89 -3.17 9.09
N GLU A 385 -22.73 -2.64 9.46
CA GLU A 385 -22.17 -1.42 8.90
C GLU A 385 -21.77 -1.61 7.44
N ASN A 386 -21.03 -2.69 7.16
CA ASN A 386 -20.55 -3.03 5.82
C ASN A 386 -21.64 -3.48 4.85
N GLY A 387 -22.73 -4.07 5.33
CA GLY A 387 -23.82 -4.55 4.49
C GLY A 387 -23.65 -5.97 3.94
N ASP A 388 -22.77 -6.81 4.52
CA ASP A 388 -22.57 -8.18 4.04
C ASP A 388 -23.69 -9.12 4.55
N LEU A 389 -24.77 -9.24 3.78
CA LEU A 389 -25.92 -10.08 4.08
C LEU A 389 -25.56 -11.55 4.32
N GLU A 390 -24.63 -12.10 3.54
CA GLU A 390 -24.28 -13.51 3.62
C GLU A 390 -23.42 -13.80 4.86
N LEU A 391 -22.51 -12.90 5.21
CA LEU A 391 -21.78 -13.02 6.47
C LEU A 391 -22.68 -12.78 7.69
N ALA A 392 -23.68 -11.91 7.58
CA ALA A 392 -24.69 -11.72 8.65
C ALA A 392 -25.52 -12.99 8.86
N LYS A 393 -25.97 -13.64 7.78
CA LYS A 393 -26.66 -14.94 7.84
C LYS A 393 -25.82 -15.98 8.57
N LEU A 394 -24.54 -16.05 8.25
CA LEU A 394 -23.60 -16.97 8.86
C LEU A 394 -23.43 -16.71 10.37
N LEU A 395 -23.22 -15.46 10.77
CA LEU A 395 -23.12 -15.09 12.19
C LEU A 395 -24.41 -15.38 12.95
N LEU A 396 -25.58 -15.10 12.37
CA LEU A 396 -26.87 -15.42 12.99
C LEU A 396 -27.11 -16.93 13.11
N GLN A 397 -26.70 -17.72 12.12
CA GLN A 397 -26.72 -19.19 12.21
C GLN A 397 -25.80 -19.71 13.33
N ALA A 398 -24.69 -19.01 13.58
CA ALA A 398 -23.78 -19.31 14.69
C ALA A 398 -24.28 -18.77 16.04
N GLY A 399 -25.44 -18.12 16.10
CA GLY A 399 -26.06 -17.64 17.35
C GLY A 399 -25.77 -16.18 17.70
N ALA A 400 -25.31 -15.35 16.74
CA ALA A 400 -25.25 -13.90 16.93
C ALA A 400 -26.65 -13.33 17.23
N ASN A 401 -26.71 -12.19 17.93
CA ASN A 401 -27.98 -11.54 18.28
C ASN A 401 -28.05 -10.17 17.59
N PRO A 402 -29.04 -9.92 16.70
CA PRO A 402 -29.17 -8.64 16.00
C PRO A 402 -29.66 -7.50 16.91
N MET A 403 -29.96 -7.80 18.17
CA MET A 403 -30.49 -6.87 19.18
C MET A 403 -29.52 -6.60 20.34
N THR A 404 -28.30 -7.14 20.31
CA THR A 404 -27.26 -6.79 21.29
C THR A 404 -26.90 -5.32 21.11
N GLY A 405 -27.04 -4.51 22.15
CA GLY A 405 -26.65 -3.10 22.13
C GLY A 405 -25.17 -2.91 22.46
N ASN A 406 -24.49 -2.05 21.73
CA ASN A 406 -23.17 -1.53 22.10
C ASN A 406 -23.28 -0.53 23.27
N ARG A 407 -22.19 0.17 23.61
CA ARG A 407 -22.23 1.15 24.71
C ARG A 407 -23.21 2.30 24.53
N SER A 408 -23.49 2.70 23.29
CA SER A 408 -24.49 3.71 22.93
C SER A 408 -25.92 3.14 22.82
N GLY A 409 -26.11 1.85 23.11
CA GLY A 409 -27.38 1.15 22.95
C GLY A 409 -27.71 0.82 21.48
N TRP A 410 -26.81 1.11 20.53
CA TRP A 410 -27.02 0.77 19.13
C TRP A 410 -26.86 -0.72 18.95
N THR A 411 -27.82 -1.32 18.26
CA THR A 411 -27.78 -2.74 17.90
C THR A 411 -27.34 -2.90 16.45
N PRO A 412 -26.96 -4.12 16.00
CA PRO A 412 -26.75 -4.37 14.58
C PRO A 412 -27.95 -3.96 13.71
N PHE A 413 -29.18 -4.11 14.24
CA PHE A 413 -30.39 -3.63 13.57
C PHE A 413 -30.42 -2.10 13.39
N HIS A 414 -29.99 -1.33 14.42
CA HIS A 414 -29.84 0.13 14.31
C HIS A 414 -28.79 0.52 13.28
N ILE A 415 -27.61 -0.11 13.31
CA ILE A 415 -26.52 0.16 12.37
C ILE A 415 -26.95 -0.12 10.92
N ALA A 416 -27.61 -1.25 10.68
CA ALA A 416 -28.11 -1.60 9.35
C ALA A 416 -29.11 -0.57 8.83
N ALA A 417 -30.02 -0.09 9.69
CA ALA A 417 -30.99 0.93 9.32
C ALA A 417 -30.34 2.30 9.08
N HIS A 418 -29.37 2.69 9.91
CA HIS A 418 -28.62 3.94 9.79
C HIS A 418 -27.80 4.01 8.49
N ASN A 419 -27.25 2.87 8.06
CA ASN A 419 -26.42 2.75 6.85
C ASN A 419 -27.20 2.32 5.59
N ASN A 420 -28.53 2.46 5.60
CA ASN A 420 -29.42 2.11 4.49
C ASN A 420 -29.24 0.66 3.95
N ARG A 421 -28.98 -0.32 4.83
CA ARG A 421 -28.84 -1.75 4.46
C ARG A 421 -30.20 -2.44 4.46
N ALA A 422 -31.05 -2.10 3.49
CA ALA A 422 -32.45 -2.53 3.45
C ALA A 422 -32.64 -4.06 3.39
N ASP A 423 -31.75 -4.78 2.70
CA ASP A 423 -31.73 -6.24 2.62
C ASP A 423 -31.39 -6.90 3.96
N LEU A 424 -30.41 -6.38 4.69
CA LEU A 424 -30.08 -6.79 6.05
C LEU A 424 -31.21 -6.49 7.01
N VAL A 425 -31.80 -5.30 6.95
CA VAL A 425 -32.98 -4.95 7.78
C VAL A 425 -34.11 -5.93 7.50
N GLN A 426 -34.42 -6.19 6.23
CA GLN A 426 -35.46 -7.14 5.85
C GLN A 426 -35.19 -8.54 6.41
N PHE A 427 -33.92 -8.97 6.35
CA PHE A 427 -33.50 -10.26 6.87
C PHE A 427 -33.59 -10.32 8.41
N PHE A 428 -33.07 -9.32 9.11
CA PHE A 428 -33.14 -9.23 10.58
C PHE A 428 -34.59 -9.19 11.09
N MET A 429 -35.50 -8.48 10.41
CA MET A 429 -36.92 -8.51 10.75
C MET A 429 -37.54 -9.91 10.58
N GLY A 430 -36.97 -10.76 9.73
CA GLY A 430 -37.35 -12.18 9.60
C GLY A 430 -36.76 -13.10 10.66
N HIS A 431 -35.76 -12.64 11.41
CA HIS A 431 -35.09 -13.44 12.43
C HIS A 431 -35.93 -13.51 13.73
N PRO A 432 -36.10 -14.69 14.35
CA PRO A 432 -36.87 -14.81 15.59
C PRO A 432 -36.29 -13.95 16.73
N GLY A 433 -37.16 -13.29 17.49
CA GLY A 433 -36.77 -12.49 18.66
C GLY A 433 -36.29 -11.06 18.35
N THR A 434 -36.25 -10.65 17.08
CA THR A 434 -35.92 -9.26 16.71
C THR A 434 -36.99 -8.28 17.19
N ASN A 435 -36.61 -7.32 18.03
CA ASN A 435 -37.46 -6.22 18.47
C ASN A 435 -37.17 -4.96 17.64
N PHE A 436 -37.94 -4.74 16.57
CA PHE A 436 -37.73 -3.61 15.66
C PHE A 436 -38.07 -2.23 16.25
N VAL A 437 -38.67 -2.17 17.45
CA VAL A 437 -38.93 -0.92 18.20
C VAL A 437 -38.01 -0.77 19.43
N GLN A 438 -36.96 -1.59 19.53
CA GLN A 438 -35.94 -1.39 20.56
C GLN A 438 -35.32 0.00 20.40
N LYS A 439 -35.09 0.65 21.54
CA LYS A 439 -34.50 1.98 21.63
C LYS A 439 -33.01 1.90 21.93
N ASP A 440 -32.23 2.80 21.36
CA ASP A 440 -30.86 3.09 21.78
C ASP A 440 -30.83 3.94 23.09
N ASN A 441 -29.65 4.36 23.53
CA ASN A 441 -29.51 5.16 24.75
C ASN A 441 -30.19 6.55 24.67
N ASN A 442 -30.51 7.04 23.47
CA ASN A 442 -31.21 8.31 23.26
C ASN A 442 -32.72 8.11 23.06
N GLY A 443 -33.22 6.89 23.25
CA GLY A 443 -34.63 6.59 23.05
C GLY A 443 -35.05 6.38 21.60
N ARG A 444 -34.10 6.28 20.65
CA ARG A 444 -34.36 6.22 19.20
C ARG A 444 -34.45 4.79 18.71
N THR A 445 -35.36 4.54 17.77
CA THR A 445 -35.50 3.25 17.09
C THR A 445 -34.73 3.22 15.77
N ALA A 446 -34.55 2.03 15.19
CA ALA A 446 -33.97 1.89 13.86
C ALA A 446 -34.72 2.67 12.77
N ALA A 447 -36.06 2.76 12.86
CA ALA A 447 -36.87 3.56 11.95
C ALA A 447 -36.58 5.07 12.09
N PHE A 448 -36.31 5.53 13.31
CA PHE A 448 -35.87 6.91 13.56
C PHE A 448 -34.54 7.20 12.86
N HIS A 449 -33.55 6.33 13.02
CA HIS A 449 -32.24 6.46 12.36
C HIS A 449 -32.37 6.43 10.82
N ALA A 450 -33.18 5.53 10.28
CA ALA A 450 -33.47 5.50 8.84
C ALA A 450 -34.10 6.81 8.34
N ALA A 451 -35.02 7.38 9.11
CA ALA A 451 -35.66 8.65 8.77
C ALA A 451 -34.69 9.83 8.82
N MET A 452 -33.81 9.85 9.81
CA MET A 452 -32.73 10.84 9.98
C MET A 452 -31.71 10.81 8.84
N ARG A 453 -31.39 9.61 8.31
CA ARG A 453 -30.38 9.37 7.26
C ARG A 453 -30.93 9.32 5.82
N ASN A 454 -32.19 9.68 5.60
CA ASN A 454 -32.86 9.55 4.30
C ASN A 454 -32.88 8.11 3.71
N SER A 455 -32.91 7.09 4.56
CA SER A 455 -32.90 5.68 4.17
C SER A 455 -34.30 5.20 3.75
N VAL A 456 -34.71 5.63 2.55
CA VAL A 456 -36.06 5.37 2.02
C VAL A 456 -36.33 3.87 1.90
N ASP A 457 -35.39 3.10 1.38
CA ASP A 457 -35.57 1.66 1.14
C ASP A 457 -35.76 0.88 2.46
N VAL A 458 -35.00 1.25 3.51
CA VAL A 458 -35.16 0.70 4.86
C VAL A 458 -36.57 0.98 5.39
N LEU A 459 -37.07 2.21 5.25
CA LEU A 459 -38.43 2.55 5.67
C LEU A 459 -39.48 1.82 4.85
N ASP A 460 -39.32 1.72 3.53
CA ASP A 460 -40.25 0.97 2.69
C ASP A 460 -40.30 -0.52 3.12
N VAL A 461 -39.15 -1.13 3.46
CA VAL A 461 -39.09 -2.48 4.05
C VAL A 461 -39.83 -2.54 5.39
N MET A 462 -39.55 -1.64 6.32
CA MET A 462 -40.18 -1.65 7.66
C MET A 462 -41.70 -1.42 7.60
N LEU A 463 -42.15 -0.56 6.67
CA LEU A 463 -43.57 -0.21 6.47
C LEU A 463 -44.34 -1.22 5.61
N SER A 464 -43.65 -2.14 4.93
CA SER A 464 -44.28 -3.15 4.06
C SER A 464 -44.98 -4.27 4.85
N ARG A 465 -44.62 -4.49 6.11
CA ARG A 465 -45.25 -5.53 6.95
C ARG A 465 -46.58 -5.07 7.52
N ASP A 466 -47.47 -6.04 7.78
CA ASP A 466 -48.76 -5.86 8.44
C ASP A 466 -48.56 -5.69 9.96
N MET A 467 -47.88 -4.62 10.34
CA MET A 467 -47.62 -4.20 11.71
C MET A 467 -48.33 -2.87 11.95
N ASN A 468 -48.55 -2.52 13.23
CA ASN A 468 -49.07 -1.21 13.56
C ASN A 468 -48.02 -0.13 13.21
N LYS A 469 -48.09 0.42 12.00
CA LYS A 469 -47.04 1.27 11.41
C LYS A 469 -46.73 2.50 12.28
N SER A 470 -47.74 3.07 12.93
CA SER A 470 -47.57 4.18 13.86
C SER A 470 -46.74 3.80 15.09
N GLU A 471 -46.84 2.57 15.61
CA GLU A 471 -46.00 2.11 16.73
C GLU A 471 -44.51 2.00 16.37
N VAL A 472 -44.17 2.02 15.08
CA VAL A 472 -42.79 1.96 14.59
C VAL A 472 -42.20 3.35 14.39
N VAL A 473 -42.98 4.27 13.82
CA VAL A 473 -42.48 5.58 13.34
C VAL A 473 -42.85 6.76 14.24
N ASP A 474 -43.85 6.63 15.11
CA ASP A 474 -44.27 7.69 16.04
C ASP A 474 -43.58 7.57 17.41
N VAL A 475 -42.61 6.67 17.54
CA VAL A 475 -41.82 6.53 18.75
C VAL A 475 -40.90 7.75 18.89
N GLU A 476 -41.14 8.53 19.95
CA GLU A 476 -40.31 9.68 20.30
C GLU A 476 -39.01 9.24 20.98
N ASP A 477 -37.94 9.99 20.68
CA ASP A 477 -36.67 9.92 21.39
C ASP A 477 -36.75 10.61 22.76
N ASP A 478 -35.68 10.55 23.55
CA ASP A 478 -35.67 11.12 24.92
C ASP A 478 -35.76 12.65 24.94
N TYR A 479 -35.64 13.28 23.76
CA TYR A 479 -35.84 14.70 23.54
C TYR A 479 -37.22 15.01 22.96
N GLY A 480 -38.14 14.04 22.86
CA GLY A 480 -39.49 14.25 22.32
C GLY A 480 -39.52 14.47 20.81
N THR A 481 -38.48 14.06 20.08
CA THR A 481 -38.45 14.14 18.61
C THR A 481 -38.99 12.84 18.04
N ALA A 482 -39.96 12.92 17.12
CA ALA A 482 -40.42 11.79 16.31
C ALA A 482 -39.64 11.69 14.98
N ALA A 483 -39.63 10.52 14.35
CA ALA A 483 -38.89 10.25 13.11
C ALA A 483 -39.24 11.22 11.97
N ILE A 484 -40.52 11.60 11.84
CA ILE A 484 -41.00 12.57 10.84
C ILE A 484 -40.42 13.97 11.05
N VAL A 485 -40.23 14.38 12.31
CA VAL A 485 -39.63 15.67 12.65
C VAL A 485 -38.15 15.67 12.29
N ALA A 486 -37.43 14.60 12.65
CA ALA A 486 -36.01 14.44 12.30
C ALA A 486 -35.78 14.45 10.78
N ALA A 487 -36.60 13.73 10.02
CA ALA A 487 -36.55 13.74 8.55
C ALA A 487 -36.85 15.13 7.96
N THR A 488 -37.82 15.84 8.54
CA THR A 488 -38.20 17.19 8.08
C THR A 488 -37.10 18.21 8.35
N ARG A 489 -36.51 18.20 9.56
CA ARG A 489 -35.38 19.07 9.94
C ARG A 489 -34.20 18.94 8.97
N ASN A 490 -33.95 17.72 8.48
CA ASN A 490 -32.88 17.42 7.54
C ASN A 490 -33.29 17.51 6.06
N GLY A 491 -34.52 17.90 5.74
CA GLY A 491 -34.90 18.12 4.33
C GLY A 491 -35.22 16.85 3.52
N HIS A 492 -35.53 15.73 4.16
CA HIS A 492 -35.69 14.42 3.51
C HIS A 492 -37.10 14.21 2.93
N ALA A 493 -37.41 14.90 1.83
CA ALA A 493 -38.74 14.90 1.19
C ALA A 493 -39.29 13.49 0.89
N ALA A 494 -38.43 12.58 0.41
CA ALA A 494 -38.85 11.23 0.04
C ALA A 494 -39.31 10.42 1.26
N VAL A 495 -38.57 10.49 2.37
CA VAL A 495 -38.90 9.88 3.66
C VAL A 495 -40.17 10.50 4.23
N VAL A 496 -40.27 11.83 4.30
CA VAL A 496 -41.44 12.52 4.86
C VAL A 496 -42.72 12.13 4.11
N ARG A 497 -42.64 11.99 2.78
CA ARG A 497 -43.77 11.50 1.96
C ARG A 497 -44.27 10.12 2.40
N ARG A 498 -43.40 9.21 2.83
CA ARG A 498 -43.81 7.90 3.38
C ARG A 498 -44.43 8.09 4.76
N LEU A 499 -43.71 8.76 5.66
CA LEU A 499 -44.09 8.88 7.06
C LEU A 499 -45.44 9.57 7.26
N ILE A 500 -45.72 10.65 6.52
CA ILE A 500 -47.00 11.39 6.61
C ILE A 500 -48.23 10.51 6.35
N THR A 501 -48.09 9.44 5.56
CA THR A 501 -49.22 8.57 5.21
C THR A 501 -49.56 7.55 6.30
N VAL A 502 -48.64 7.31 7.25
CA VAL A 502 -48.73 6.23 8.25
C VAL A 502 -48.58 6.72 9.69
N SER A 503 -48.01 7.91 9.88
CA SER A 503 -47.79 8.55 11.17
C SER A 503 -49.08 9.17 11.70
N ASN A 504 -49.28 9.09 13.01
CA ASN A 504 -50.32 9.81 13.75
C ASN A 504 -49.81 11.11 14.37
N TYR A 505 -48.64 11.61 13.95
CA TYR A 505 -48.07 12.84 14.45
C TYR A 505 -49.04 14.02 14.26
N ASP A 506 -49.36 14.71 15.36
CA ASP A 506 -50.19 15.91 15.31
C ASP A 506 -49.37 17.08 14.77
N MET A 507 -49.77 17.63 13.63
CA MET A 507 -49.11 18.74 12.95
C MET A 507 -49.03 20.03 13.80
N ALA A 508 -49.90 20.18 14.81
CA ALA A 508 -49.83 21.29 15.76
C ALA A 508 -48.79 21.06 16.88
N SER A 509 -48.21 19.87 16.97
CA SER A 509 -47.15 19.56 17.94
C SER A 509 -45.89 20.35 17.61
N THR A 510 -45.29 20.90 18.66
CA THR A 510 -44.04 21.63 18.58
C THR A 510 -42.92 20.85 19.25
N ASP A 511 -41.73 20.99 18.70
CA ASP A 511 -40.54 20.33 19.21
C ASP A 511 -39.93 21.05 20.43
N ILE A 512 -38.74 20.61 20.83
CA ILE A 512 -37.98 21.18 21.95
C ILE A 512 -37.64 22.67 21.84
N PHE A 513 -37.80 23.27 20.67
CA PHE A 513 -37.59 24.69 20.39
C PHE A 513 -38.92 25.46 20.25
N GLY A 514 -40.06 24.79 20.43
CA GLY A 514 -41.37 25.37 20.16
C GLY A 514 -41.66 25.53 18.66
N ARG A 515 -41.04 24.72 17.80
CA ARG A 515 -41.20 24.78 16.34
C ARG A 515 -42.01 23.59 15.82
N ASP A 516 -42.92 23.87 14.90
CA ASP A 516 -43.74 22.84 14.25
C ASP A 516 -43.06 22.28 12.99
N LEU A 517 -43.74 21.33 12.35
CA LEU A 517 -43.23 20.67 11.14
C LEU A 517 -43.11 21.63 9.94
N LEU A 518 -44.00 22.62 9.85
CA LEU A 518 -44.03 23.59 8.74
C LEU A 518 -42.84 24.55 8.81
N TYR A 519 -42.48 25.00 10.02
CA TYR A 519 -41.26 25.77 10.27
C TYR A 519 -40.03 25.02 9.76
N TRP A 520 -39.87 23.74 10.13
CA TRP A 520 -38.70 22.96 9.74
C TRP A 520 -38.68 22.63 8.25
N ALA A 521 -39.83 22.41 7.63
CA ALA A 521 -39.93 22.18 6.19
C ALA A 521 -39.41 23.40 5.42
N GLU A 522 -39.79 24.62 5.83
CA GLU A 522 -39.25 25.86 5.27
C GLU A 522 -37.75 26.02 5.58
N ARG A 523 -37.36 25.81 6.84
CA ARG A 523 -35.98 25.99 7.32
C ARG A 523 -34.99 25.07 6.61
N SER A 524 -35.44 23.89 6.18
CA SER A 524 -34.62 22.94 5.39
C SER A 524 -34.19 23.50 4.03
N GLY A 525 -34.95 24.46 3.49
CA GLY A 525 -34.77 24.98 2.13
C GLY A 525 -35.16 24.00 1.01
N ASN A 526 -35.77 22.85 1.33
CA ASN A 526 -36.26 21.90 0.34
C ASN A 526 -37.71 22.24 -0.07
N VAL A 527 -37.86 22.77 -1.28
CA VAL A 527 -39.15 23.24 -1.82
C VAL A 527 -40.16 22.10 -1.95
N ASP A 528 -39.72 20.90 -2.35
CA ASP A 528 -40.60 19.74 -2.49
C ASP A 528 -41.10 19.26 -1.13
N LEU A 529 -40.22 19.23 -0.12
CA LEU A 529 -40.60 18.91 1.25
C LEU A 529 -41.64 19.91 1.79
N LEU A 530 -41.39 21.21 1.60
CA LEU A 530 -42.33 22.25 2.00
C LEU A 530 -43.70 22.06 1.35
N ALA A 531 -43.74 21.75 0.05
CA ALA A 531 -44.98 21.50 -0.66
C ALA A 531 -45.73 20.29 -0.08
N ILE A 532 -45.02 19.19 0.20
CA ILE A 532 -45.60 17.98 0.82
C ILE A 532 -46.24 18.32 2.19
N VAL A 533 -45.52 19.05 3.03
CA VAL A 533 -45.98 19.39 4.39
C VAL A 533 -47.17 20.35 4.35
N LYS A 534 -47.13 21.37 3.47
CA LYS A 534 -48.27 22.30 3.26
C LYS A 534 -49.51 21.59 2.75
N GLU A 535 -49.36 20.70 1.77
CA GLU A 535 -50.46 19.92 1.23
C GLU A 535 -51.12 19.07 2.32
N HIS A 536 -50.32 18.39 3.15
CA HIS A 536 -50.84 17.59 4.24
C HIS A 536 -51.53 18.42 5.33
N ALA A 537 -50.93 19.56 5.73
CA ALA A 537 -51.51 20.48 6.69
C ALA A 537 -52.89 20.98 6.22
N ALA A 538 -52.99 21.39 4.94
CA ALA A 538 -54.25 21.83 4.34
C ALA A 538 -55.30 20.72 4.29
N GLN A 539 -54.91 19.48 3.95
CA GLN A 539 -55.81 18.32 3.96
C GLN A 539 -56.39 18.01 5.34
N LYS A 540 -55.63 18.28 6.40
CA LYS A 540 -56.03 18.04 7.80
C LYS A 540 -56.66 19.25 8.48
N GLY A 541 -56.73 20.40 7.80
CA GLY A 541 -57.36 21.63 8.31
C GLY A 541 -56.49 22.46 9.25
N TYR A 542 -55.17 22.28 9.22
CA TYR A 542 -54.22 23.13 9.93
C TYR A 542 -53.88 24.40 9.13
N ASP A 543 -53.42 25.43 9.83
CA ASP A 543 -52.86 26.62 9.19
C ASP A 543 -51.61 26.22 8.37
N SER A 544 -51.52 26.75 7.16
CA SER A 544 -50.43 26.50 6.22
C SER A 544 -49.61 27.77 5.93
N GLU A 545 -49.91 28.88 6.62
CA GLU A 545 -49.11 30.09 6.59
C GLU A 545 -47.75 29.86 7.27
N LEU A 546 -46.71 30.43 6.67
CA LEU A 546 -45.36 30.30 7.20
C LEU A 546 -45.19 31.16 8.45
N PRO A 547 -44.51 30.65 9.50
CA PRO A 547 -44.13 31.47 10.64
C PRO A 547 -43.26 32.66 10.20
N SER A 548 -43.47 33.83 10.80
CA SER A 548 -42.74 35.07 10.48
C SER A 548 -41.23 35.00 10.75
N GLU A 549 -40.79 34.07 11.60
CA GLU A 549 -39.41 33.90 12.06
C GLU A 549 -38.54 33.01 11.14
N THR A 550 -39.04 32.61 9.96
CA THR A 550 -38.32 31.71 9.03
C THR A 550 -37.26 32.41 8.15
N ALA A 551 -37.10 33.73 8.26
CA ALA A 551 -36.31 34.59 7.36
C ALA A 551 -34.76 34.37 7.36
N GLY A 552 -34.25 33.26 7.87
CA GLY A 552 -32.81 32.94 7.91
C GLY A 552 -32.31 32.08 6.73
N ASN A 553 -30.99 31.90 6.62
CA ASN A 553 -30.36 31.00 5.63
C ASN A 553 -30.73 29.53 5.85
N PRO A 554 -31.15 28.77 4.83
CA PRO A 554 -31.62 27.40 5.02
C PRO A 554 -30.56 26.50 5.65
N VAL A 555 -30.99 25.59 6.53
CA VAL A 555 -30.15 24.55 7.11
C VAL A 555 -30.18 23.35 6.18
N ARG A 556 -29.08 23.10 5.48
CA ARG A 556 -28.98 22.02 4.49
C ARG A 556 -28.36 20.76 5.11
N TRP A 557 -28.88 19.63 4.67
CA TRP A 557 -28.31 18.31 4.89
C TRP A 557 -26.88 18.20 4.34
N VAL A 558 -26.00 17.56 5.11
CA VAL A 558 -24.62 17.23 4.74
C VAL A 558 -24.36 15.78 5.16
N ASP A 559 -24.08 14.92 4.18
CA ASP A 559 -24.05 13.47 4.37
C ASP A 559 -23.03 13.03 5.43
N ASP A 560 -21.84 13.63 5.41
CA ASP A 560 -20.69 13.21 6.22
C ASP A 560 -20.42 14.14 7.41
N SER A 561 -21.44 14.82 7.94
CA SER A 561 -21.26 15.76 9.07
C SER A 561 -21.55 15.11 10.42
N CYS A 562 -20.84 15.54 11.48
CA CYS A 562 -21.22 15.15 12.84
C CYS A 562 -22.68 15.55 13.13
N TRP A 563 -23.32 14.87 14.07
CA TRP A 563 -24.73 15.11 14.39
C TRP A 563 -24.94 15.69 15.77
N CYS A 564 -25.98 16.52 15.90
CA CYS A 564 -26.45 16.91 17.21
C CYS A 564 -27.34 15.80 17.78
N GLU A 565 -26.92 15.20 18.89
CA GLU A 565 -27.66 14.18 19.65
C GLU A 565 -28.94 14.70 20.30
N VAL A 566 -29.23 16.00 20.23
CA VAL A 566 -30.46 16.60 20.77
C VAL A 566 -31.47 16.90 19.66
N CYS A 567 -31.06 17.61 18.61
CA CYS A 567 -31.97 18.02 17.53
C CYS A 567 -31.87 17.19 16.26
N THR A 568 -30.92 16.24 16.22
CA THR A 568 -30.69 15.29 15.12
C THR A 568 -30.43 15.92 13.76
N ARG A 569 -30.00 17.18 13.75
CA ARG A 569 -29.50 17.87 12.55
C ARG A 569 -27.99 17.68 12.43
N CYS A 570 -27.51 17.73 11.18
CA CYS A 570 -26.12 17.99 10.87
C CYS A 570 -25.58 19.16 11.69
N THR A 571 -24.41 18.98 12.29
CA THR A 571 -23.61 20.10 12.77
C THR A 571 -23.00 20.84 11.57
N VAL A 572 -22.96 22.16 11.63
CA VAL A 572 -22.40 22.97 10.53
C VAL A 572 -20.88 23.03 10.71
N LEU A 573 -20.14 22.57 9.69
CA LEU A 573 -18.68 22.64 9.70
C LEU A 573 -18.18 24.07 9.99
N GLY A 574 -17.22 24.20 10.90
CA GLY A 574 -16.68 25.50 11.32
C GLY A 574 -17.50 26.22 12.39
N THR A 575 -18.57 25.62 12.90
CA THR A 575 -19.26 26.10 14.11
C THR A 575 -18.81 25.34 15.35
N THR A 576 -18.84 26.00 16.51
CA THR A 576 -18.57 25.33 17.79
C THR A 576 -19.72 24.38 18.10
N SER A 577 -19.37 23.13 18.42
CA SER A 577 -20.27 22.14 19.04
C SER A 577 -19.79 21.86 20.47
N TRP A 578 -20.54 21.07 21.22
CA TRP A 578 -20.17 20.65 22.57
C TRP A 578 -20.28 19.14 22.69
N GLU A 579 -19.28 18.49 23.27
CA GLU A 579 -19.32 17.06 23.57
C GLU A 579 -19.54 16.84 25.07
N CYS A 580 -20.16 15.72 25.43
CA CYS A 580 -20.20 15.22 26.80
C CYS A 580 -19.19 14.08 26.94
N PRO A 581 -18.07 14.26 27.67
CA PRO A 581 -17.04 13.24 27.83
C PRO A 581 -17.54 11.95 28.53
N ASP A 582 -18.60 12.08 29.34
CA ASP A 582 -19.13 11.00 30.17
C ASP A 582 -20.17 10.14 29.45
N CYS A 583 -20.90 10.71 28.48
CA CYS A 583 -21.93 9.99 27.73
C CYS A 583 -21.32 9.33 26.49
N ASP A 584 -21.57 8.03 26.33
CA ASP A 584 -21.17 7.24 25.16
C ASP A 584 -19.67 7.40 24.83
N GLU A 585 -18.82 7.48 25.87
CA GLU A 585 -17.36 7.67 25.77
C GLU A 585 -16.91 8.94 25.01
N GLY A 586 -17.69 10.01 25.11
CA GLY A 586 -17.41 11.26 24.42
C GLY A 586 -18.07 11.38 23.05
N CYS A 587 -18.85 10.39 22.62
CA CYS A 587 -19.57 10.44 21.35
C CYS A 587 -20.86 11.28 21.41
N PHE A 588 -21.27 11.76 22.59
CA PHE A 588 -22.47 12.57 22.70
C PHE A 588 -22.21 14.04 22.32
N LEU A 589 -22.66 14.45 21.13
CA LEU A 589 -22.43 15.79 20.56
C LEU A 589 -23.69 16.67 20.58
N ILE A 590 -23.55 17.95 20.87
CA ILE A 590 -24.62 18.95 20.88
C ILE A 590 -24.22 20.15 20.02
N CYS A 591 -25.11 20.62 19.14
CA CYS A 591 -24.86 21.84 18.36
C CYS A 591 -25.09 23.13 19.17
N ALA A 592 -24.54 24.25 18.69
CA ALA A 592 -24.68 25.56 19.33
C ALA A 592 -26.10 25.95 19.67
N GLU A 593 -27.02 25.82 18.72
CA GLU A 593 -28.41 26.20 18.94
C GLU A 593 -29.04 25.40 20.07
N CYS A 594 -28.78 24.08 20.17
CA CYS A 594 -29.26 23.27 21.29
C CYS A 594 -28.65 23.69 22.62
N TYR A 595 -27.33 23.93 22.64
CA TYR A 595 -26.60 24.33 23.83
C TYR A 595 -27.08 25.68 24.38
N GLU A 596 -27.23 26.68 23.49
CA GLU A 596 -27.73 28.03 23.78
C GLU A 596 -29.18 28.01 24.25
N PHE A 597 -30.00 27.10 23.73
CA PHE A 597 -31.38 26.87 24.20
C PHE A 597 -31.44 26.10 25.55
N GLY A 598 -30.29 25.89 26.20
CA GLY A 598 -30.19 25.26 27.52
C GLY A 598 -30.32 23.74 27.51
N LYS A 599 -30.22 23.08 26.34
CA LYS A 599 -30.27 21.62 26.26
C LYS A 599 -28.93 21.01 26.69
N ARG A 600 -28.99 19.83 27.28
CA ARG A 600 -27.85 19.09 27.82
C ARG A 600 -27.95 17.61 27.43
N CYS A 601 -26.92 16.84 27.74
CA CYS A 601 -26.97 15.39 27.59
C CYS A 601 -27.99 14.77 28.55
N ARG A 602 -28.18 13.44 28.45
CA ARG A 602 -29.19 12.69 29.20
C ARG A 602 -29.07 12.85 30.71
N ASP A 603 -27.83 12.98 31.21
CA ASP A 603 -27.56 13.40 32.59
C ASP A 603 -27.24 14.90 32.63
N THR A 604 -28.06 15.67 33.31
CA THR A 604 -27.89 17.14 33.40
C THR A 604 -26.77 17.55 34.34
N THR A 605 -26.18 16.61 35.09
CA THR A 605 -25.01 16.84 35.96
C THR A 605 -23.69 16.77 35.20
N HIS A 606 -23.68 16.19 34.00
CA HIS A 606 -22.46 16.13 33.20
C HIS A 606 -22.11 17.49 32.61
N ASP A 607 -20.82 17.77 32.58
CA ASP A 607 -20.28 18.97 31.97
C ASP A 607 -20.10 18.78 30.47
N LEU A 608 -20.49 19.79 29.71
CA LEU A 608 -20.29 19.84 28.27
C LEU A 608 -19.06 20.67 27.95
N VAL A 609 -18.15 20.12 27.16
CA VAL A 609 -16.92 20.79 26.76
C VAL A 609 -16.97 21.22 25.30
N PRO A 610 -16.42 22.39 24.92
CA PRO A 610 -16.38 22.80 23.53
C PRO A 610 -15.65 21.78 22.65
N HIS A 611 -16.29 21.37 21.57
CA HIS A 611 -15.79 20.43 20.56
C HIS A 611 -15.70 21.15 19.21
N LEU A 612 -14.51 21.15 18.62
CA LEU A 612 -14.31 21.56 17.23
C LEU A 612 -14.51 20.32 16.35
N CYS A 613 -15.71 20.13 15.79
CA CYS A 613 -15.96 19.03 14.86
C CYS A 613 -15.17 19.31 13.56
N ASN A 614 -14.02 18.63 13.46
CA ASN A 614 -13.24 18.49 12.24
C ASN A 614 -13.49 17.12 11.58
N ARG A 615 -14.41 16.32 12.14
CA ARG A 615 -14.67 14.95 11.71
C ARG A 615 -15.62 14.97 10.51
N ILE A 616 -15.20 14.26 9.48
CA ILE A 616 -16.06 13.69 8.45
C ILE A 616 -16.28 12.27 8.98
N GLU A 617 -17.50 11.93 9.40
CA GLU A 617 -17.82 10.58 9.90
C GLU A 617 -17.76 9.53 8.79
#